data_AF-A0A4P9WQM4-F1
#
_entry.id   AF-A0A4P9WQM4-F1
#
_cell.length_a   1.000
_cell.length_b   1.000
_cell.length_c   1.000
_cell.angle_alpha   90.00
_cell.angle_beta   90.00
_cell.angle_gamma   90.00
#
_symmetry.space_group_name_H-M   'P 1'
#
loop_
_entity.id
_entity.type
_entity.pdbx_description
1 polymer ?
#
loop_
_entity_poly.entity_id
_entity_poly.type
_entity_poly.pdbx_seq_one_letter_code
_entity_poly.pdbx_strand_id
1 'polypeptide(L)'
;MPLASVAAITLALALAAVATPQPVSPALPLAFDLLGDTCPPCFDCHLPIYKCLNFGTCSDFSGECECPVGFGGDDCGQPQCDSPASGPKRHIRLPSETQCACTDGWDGINCNVCTRNAACSPLVPPVGPSDNATCYSSVIPVHRNYMQCDVT
;
A
#
# COMPACT_ATOMS: atom_id res chain seq x y z
N MET A 1 18.16 50.98 -44.30
CA MET A 1 17.35 50.00 -45.04
C MET A 1 16.68 49.09 -44.03
N PRO A 2 15.37 49.21 -43.82
CA PRO A 2 14.62 48.45 -42.82
C PRO A 2 14.14 47.14 -43.45
N LEU A 3 14.36 46.00 -42.80
CA LEU A 3 13.54 44.82 -43.03
C LEU A 3 12.79 44.52 -41.74
N ALA A 4 11.50 44.86 -41.79
CA ALA A 4 10.50 44.43 -40.83
C ALA A 4 10.40 42.89 -40.90
N SER A 5 10.61 42.22 -39.77
CA SER A 5 10.24 40.81 -39.64
C SER A 5 8.99 40.74 -38.80
N VAL A 6 7.93 40.25 -39.44
CA VAL A 6 6.55 40.19 -38.95
C VAL A 6 6.45 39.25 -37.75
N ALA A 7 5.73 39.70 -36.73
CA ALA A 7 5.39 38.95 -35.54
C ALA A 7 4.51 37.73 -35.88
N ALA A 8 4.91 36.55 -35.40
CA ALA A 8 4.03 35.38 -35.33
C ALA A 8 3.66 35.16 -33.85
N ILE A 9 2.55 35.77 -33.43
CA ILE A 9 1.93 35.50 -32.13
C ILE A 9 1.25 34.13 -32.27
N THR A 10 1.89 33.08 -31.80
CA THR A 10 1.28 31.75 -31.68
C THR A 10 0.26 31.80 -30.55
N LEU A 11 -1.01 31.89 -30.93
CA LEU A 11 -2.17 31.77 -30.04
C LEU A 11 -2.23 30.34 -29.51
N ALA A 12 -1.77 30.12 -28.28
CA ALA A 12 -1.95 28.86 -27.58
C ALA A 12 -3.45 28.70 -27.26
N LEU A 13 -4.14 27.87 -28.05
CA LEU A 13 -5.52 27.49 -27.80
C LEU A 13 -5.55 26.70 -26.48
N ALA A 14 -6.14 27.27 -25.44
CA ALA A 14 -6.42 26.56 -24.21
C ALA A 14 -7.45 25.47 -24.52
N LEU A 15 -7.02 24.20 -24.53
CA LEU A 15 -7.95 23.07 -24.43
C LEU A 15 -8.50 23.08 -23.00
N ALA A 16 -9.69 23.65 -22.82
CA ALA A 16 -10.50 23.33 -21.68
C ALA A 16 -10.79 21.83 -21.73
N ALA A 17 -10.28 21.07 -20.75
CA ALA A 17 -10.69 19.70 -20.53
C ALA A 17 -12.18 19.74 -20.17
N VAL A 18 -13.05 19.46 -21.15
CA VAL A 18 -14.45 19.16 -20.89
C VAL A 18 -14.45 17.88 -20.09
N ALA A 19 -14.75 17.98 -18.80
CA ALA A 19 -15.05 16.82 -17.98
C ALA A 19 -16.34 16.19 -18.55
N THR A 20 -16.18 15.21 -19.42
CA THR A 20 -17.29 14.35 -19.83
C THR A 20 -17.80 13.66 -18.57
N PRO A 21 -19.10 13.73 -18.23
CA PRO A 21 -19.65 12.95 -17.14
C PRO A 21 -19.30 11.49 -17.40
N GLN A 22 -18.54 10.89 -16.47
CA GLN A 22 -18.25 9.47 -16.51
C GLN A 22 -19.60 8.75 -16.59
N PRO A 23 -19.77 7.74 -17.46
CA PRO A 23 -20.93 6.87 -17.35
C PRO A 23 -20.85 6.28 -15.94
N VAL A 24 -21.78 6.68 -15.08
CA VAL A 24 -22.02 5.97 -13.84
C VAL A 24 -22.23 4.53 -14.26
N SER A 25 -21.27 3.67 -13.91
CA SER A 25 -21.44 2.23 -14.06
C SER A 25 -22.85 1.92 -13.56
N PRO A 26 -23.67 1.16 -14.31
CA PRO A 26 -24.95 0.73 -13.76
C PRO A 26 -24.56 0.04 -12.47
N ALA A 27 -24.95 0.65 -11.34
CA ALA A 27 -24.79 0.04 -10.05
C ALA A 27 -25.34 -1.36 -10.27
N LEU A 28 -24.47 -2.38 -10.20
CA LEU A 28 -24.99 -3.72 -10.00
C LEU A 28 -25.95 -3.54 -8.84
N PRO A 29 -27.24 -3.89 -8.98
CA PRO A 29 -28.10 -3.95 -7.84
C PRO A 29 -27.50 -5.07 -7.02
N LEU A 30 -26.55 -4.72 -6.14
CA LEU A 30 -26.23 -5.51 -4.96
C LEU A 30 -27.60 -5.82 -4.41
N ALA A 31 -27.91 -7.10 -4.36
CA ALA A 31 -29.21 -7.64 -3.98
C ALA A 31 -29.52 -7.25 -2.53
N PHE A 32 -29.86 -5.98 -2.34
CA PHE A 32 -30.15 -5.33 -1.07
C PHE A 32 -31.46 -5.85 -0.48
N ASP A 33 -32.30 -6.47 -1.31
CA ASP A 33 -33.65 -6.91 -0.96
C ASP A 33 -33.79 -8.40 -0.63
N LEU A 34 -32.72 -9.20 -0.58
CA LEU A 34 -32.81 -10.64 -0.22
C LEU A 34 -32.42 -10.97 1.23
N LEU A 35 -31.92 -10.01 2.00
CA LEU A 35 -31.56 -10.14 3.41
C LEU A 35 -32.21 -8.96 4.15
N GLY A 36 -33.38 -9.17 4.73
CA GLY A 36 -34.24 -8.11 5.27
C GLY A 36 -33.49 -7.05 6.09
N ASP A 37 -33.73 -5.78 5.75
CA ASP A 37 -33.52 -4.52 6.50
C ASP A 37 -32.24 -4.32 7.34
N THR A 38 -31.26 -5.22 7.27
CA THR A 38 -30.09 -5.21 8.15
C THR A 38 -28.83 -5.30 7.31
N CYS A 39 -28.25 -4.14 6.97
CA CYS A 39 -26.87 -4.08 6.55
C CYS A 39 -26.00 -4.68 7.68
N PRO A 40 -25.07 -5.61 7.39
CA PRO A 40 -24.11 -6.05 8.38
C PRO A 40 -23.33 -4.83 8.91
N PRO A 41 -22.92 -4.85 10.19
CA PRO A 41 -22.12 -3.76 10.73
C PRO A 41 -20.84 -3.59 9.92
N CYS A 42 -20.38 -2.35 9.77
CA CYS A 42 -19.06 -2.07 9.21
C CYS A 42 -17.98 -2.81 10.01
N PHE A 43 -16.81 -3.03 9.41
CA PHE A 43 -15.69 -3.64 10.13
C PHE A 43 -15.35 -2.80 11.36
N ASP A 44 -15.31 -3.46 12.52
CA ASP A 44 -14.86 -2.89 13.79
C ASP A 44 -14.27 -4.03 14.64
N CYS A 45 -12.95 -4.01 14.83
CA CYS A 45 -12.23 -5.06 15.54
C CYS A 45 -12.57 -5.17 17.04
N HIS A 46 -13.36 -4.25 17.60
CA HIS A 46 -13.92 -4.37 18.95
C HIS A 46 -15.13 -5.30 19.00
N LEU A 47 -15.79 -5.54 17.86
CA LEU A 47 -16.92 -6.46 17.77
C LEU A 47 -16.42 -7.91 17.75
N PRO A 48 -17.09 -8.84 18.46
CA PRO A 48 -16.64 -10.23 18.59
C PRO A 48 -16.60 -11.02 17.27
N ILE A 49 -17.24 -10.50 16.21
CA ILE A 49 -17.30 -11.10 14.87
C ILE A 49 -16.11 -10.72 13.99
N TYR A 50 -15.37 -9.66 14.35
CA TYR A 50 -14.21 -9.17 13.61
C TYR A 50 -12.95 -9.36 14.46
N LYS A 51 -11.84 -9.77 13.82
CA LYS A 51 -10.58 -10.02 14.51
C LYS A 51 -9.41 -9.60 13.63
N CYS A 52 -8.45 -8.90 14.24
CA CYS A 52 -7.18 -8.66 13.59
C CYS A 52 -6.37 -9.97 13.50
N LEU A 53 -5.91 -10.29 12.30
CA LEU A 53 -5.06 -11.42 11.99
C LEU A 53 -3.59 -11.01 12.05
N ASN A 54 -2.69 -12.00 11.91
CA ASN A 54 -1.25 -11.78 11.78
C ASN A 54 -0.65 -10.87 12.87
N PHE A 55 -1.16 -10.95 14.10
CA PHE A 55 -0.74 -10.12 15.25
C PHE A 55 -1.01 -8.62 15.10
N GLY A 56 -2.00 -8.22 14.29
CA GLY A 56 -2.51 -6.85 14.28
C GLY A 56 -3.15 -6.47 15.61
N THR A 57 -3.00 -5.20 15.99
CA THR A 57 -3.63 -4.63 17.18
C THR A 57 -4.88 -3.87 16.79
N CYS A 58 -5.95 -3.97 17.60
CA CYS A 58 -7.17 -3.22 17.34
C CYS A 58 -7.00 -1.77 17.83
N SER A 59 -7.30 -0.79 16.98
CA SER A 59 -7.24 0.62 17.37
C SER A 59 -8.48 1.00 18.19
N ASP A 60 -8.29 1.45 19.43
CA ASP A 60 -9.37 1.95 20.30
C ASP A 60 -10.06 3.21 19.74
N PHE A 61 -9.43 3.90 18.79
CA PHE A 61 -9.94 5.14 18.22
C PHE A 61 -10.74 4.93 16.93
N SER A 62 -10.25 4.08 16.00
CA SER A 62 -10.91 3.88 14.70
C SER A 62 -11.72 2.59 14.58
N GLY A 63 -11.51 1.60 15.45
CA GLY A 63 -12.05 0.25 15.25
C GLY A 63 -11.40 -0.51 14.09
N GLU A 64 -10.34 0.04 13.48
CA GLU A 64 -9.57 -0.62 12.44
C GLU A 64 -8.37 -1.37 13.03
N CYS A 65 -7.87 -2.37 12.32
CA CYS A 65 -6.65 -3.07 12.72
C CYS A 65 -5.39 -2.31 12.32
N GLU A 66 -4.48 -2.12 13.26
CA GLU A 66 -3.12 -1.66 13.04
C GLU A 66 -2.25 -2.84 12.61
N CYS A 67 -2.02 -2.95 11.30
CA CYS A 67 -1.36 -4.12 10.72
C CYS A 67 0.16 -4.08 10.85
N PRO A 68 0.82 -5.22 11.17
CA PRO A 68 2.26 -5.32 11.12
C PRO A 68 2.79 -5.17 9.68
N VAL A 69 4.06 -4.80 9.57
CA VAL A 69 4.72 -4.59 8.27
C VAL A 69 4.63 -5.84 7.40
N GLY A 70 4.04 -5.68 6.20
CA GLY A 70 3.83 -6.76 5.23
C GLY A 70 2.39 -7.28 5.19
N PHE A 71 1.52 -6.79 6.07
CA PHE A 71 0.10 -7.12 6.10
C PHE A 71 -0.76 -5.87 5.98
N GLY A 72 -1.98 -6.04 5.47
CA GLY A 72 -2.96 -4.98 5.31
C GLY A 72 -4.37 -5.52 5.10
N GLY A 73 -5.28 -4.62 4.71
CA GLY A 73 -6.72 -4.86 4.73
C GLY A 73 -7.31 -4.65 6.12
N ASP A 74 -8.64 -4.64 6.21
CA ASP A 74 -9.36 -4.29 7.45
C ASP A 74 -8.97 -5.19 8.63
N ASP A 75 -8.68 -6.48 8.35
CA ASP A 75 -8.33 -7.50 9.33
C ASP A 75 -6.85 -7.91 9.34
N CYS A 76 -5.98 -7.22 8.58
CA CYS A 76 -4.57 -7.63 8.38
C CYS A 76 -4.35 -9.00 7.74
N GLY A 77 -5.36 -9.58 7.08
CA GLY A 77 -5.26 -10.88 6.40
C GLY A 77 -4.59 -10.81 5.03
N GLN A 78 -4.45 -9.63 4.44
CA GLN A 78 -3.95 -9.48 3.07
C GLN A 78 -2.45 -9.15 3.04
N PRO A 79 -1.68 -9.76 2.13
CA PRO A 79 -0.32 -9.33 1.80
C PRO A 79 -0.27 -7.86 1.42
N GLN A 80 0.69 -7.13 1.96
CA GLN A 80 0.96 -5.75 1.59
C GLN A 80 2.17 -5.70 0.66
N CYS A 81 2.03 -5.03 -0.48
CA CYS A 81 3.07 -4.92 -1.51
C CYS A 81 3.94 -3.66 -1.30
N ASP A 82 4.86 -3.38 -2.23
CA ASP A 82 5.91 -2.34 -2.13
C ASP A 82 6.89 -2.51 -0.97
N SER A 83 7.90 -1.64 -0.87
CA SER A 83 8.83 -1.63 0.26
C SER A 83 8.22 -1.12 1.57
N PRO A 84 8.67 -1.62 2.75
CA PRO A 84 8.41 -1.01 4.04
C PRO A 84 8.88 0.45 4.13
N ALA A 85 9.89 0.85 3.35
CA ALA A 85 10.34 2.26 3.28
C ALA A 85 9.28 3.20 2.68
N SER A 86 8.28 2.68 1.95
CA SER A 86 7.11 3.43 1.48
C SER A 86 6.12 3.79 2.61
N GLY A 87 6.33 3.27 3.82
CA GLY A 87 5.54 3.59 5.01
C GLY A 87 4.06 3.21 4.87
N PRO A 88 3.12 4.03 5.35
CA PRO A 88 1.68 3.70 5.35
C PRO A 88 1.04 3.74 3.94
N LYS A 89 1.76 4.17 2.90
CA LYS A 89 1.23 4.27 1.54
C LYS A 89 1.24 2.95 0.77
N ARG A 90 1.68 1.87 1.40
CA ARG A 90 1.75 0.55 0.78
C ARG A 90 0.34 0.01 0.55
N HIS A 91 0.13 -0.58 -0.61
CA HIS A 91 -1.16 -1.14 -0.99
C HIS A 91 -1.23 -2.64 -0.67
N ILE A 92 -2.44 -3.17 -0.52
CA ILE A 92 -2.67 -4.61 -0.46
C ILE A 92 -2.49 -5.23 -1.86
N ARG A 93 -2.04 -6.48 -1.91
CA ARG A 93 -1.97 -7.24 -3.16
C ARG A 93 -3.35 -7.29 -3.81
N LEU A 94 -3.40 -7.02 -5.12
CA LEU A 94 -4.67 -7.05 -5.83
C LEU A 94 -5.17 -8.50 -5.94
N PRO A 95 -6.49 -8.75 -5.92
CA PRO A 95 -7.04 -10.10 -6.06
C PRO A 95 -6.64 -10.82 -7.36
N SER A 96 -6.29 -10.06 -8.40
CA SER A 96 -5.81 -10.59 -9.68
C SER A 96 -4.34 -11.01 -9.68
N GLU A 97 -3.59 -10.73 -8.62
CA GLU A 97 -2.14 -10.95 -8.54
C GLU A 97 -1.80 -12.17 -7.68
N THR A 98 -0.95 -13.05 -8.21
CA THR A 98 -0.44 -14.21 -7.47
C THR A 98 0.75 -13.86 -6.58
N GLN A 99 1.42 -12.72 -6.83
CA GLN A 99 2.58 -12.24 -6.09
C GLN A 99 2.61 -10.71 -6.10
N CYS A 100 3.13 -10.11 -5.03
CA CYS A 100 3.37 -8.67 -4.98
C CYS A 100 4.51 -8.25 -5.92
N ALA A 101 4.34 -7.11 -6.60
CA ALA A 101 5.47 -6.40 -7.19
C ALA A 101 6.22 -5.62 -6.09
N CYS A 102 7.46 -6.00 -5.81
CA CYS A 102 8.27 -5.35 -4.78
C CYS A 102 9.09 -4.20 -5.36
N THR A 103 9.28 -3.15 -4.56
CA THR A 103 10.22 -2.07 -4.88
C THR A 103 11.64 -2.63 -4.92
N ASP A 104 12.50 -2.07 -5.76
CA ASP A 104 13.88 -2.52 -5.90
C ASP A 104 14.62 -2.63 -4.55
N GLY A 105 15.29 -3.76 -4.32
CA GLY A 105 15.96 -4.08 -3.07
C GLY A 105 15.09 -4.76 -2.00
N TRP A 106 13.85 -5.13 -2.34
CA TRP A 106 12.92 -5.88 -1.50
C TRP A 106 12.39 -7.11 -2.22
N ASP A 107 12.07 -8.16 -1.46
CA ASP A 107 11.58 -9.45 -1.93
C ASP A 107 10.62 -10.08 -0.91
N GLY A 108 10.08 -11.25 -1.25
CA GLY A 108 9.12 -12.02 -0.48
C GLY A 108 7.67 -11.76 -0.90
N ILE A 109 6.76 -12.64 -0.47
CA ILE A 109 5.32 -12.57 -0.77
C ILE A 109 4.67 -11.27 -0.29
N ASN A 110 5.25 -10.66 0.75
CA ASN A 110 4.80 -9.42 1.39
C ASN A 110 5.82 -8.27 1.21
N CYS A 111 6.80 -8.42 0.31
CA CYS A 111 7.84 -7.43 0.01
C CYS A 111 8.58 -6.86 1.23
N ASN A 112 8.71 -7.64 2.31
CA ASN A 112 9.28 -7.22 3.60
C ASN A 112 10.66 -7.82 3.87
N VAL A 113 11.23 -8.57 2.92
CA VAL A 113 12.60 -9.10 3.01
C VAL A 113 13.53 -8.17 2.21
N CYS A 114 14.52 -7.57 2.86
CA CYS A 114 15.50 -6.75 2.14
C CYS A 114 16.51 -7.65 1.39
N THR A 115 17.04 -7.17 0.27
CA THR A 115 18.09 -7.87 -0.49
C THR A 115 19.40 -7.08 -0.57
N ARG A 116 19.39 -5.79 -0.16
CA ARG A 116 20.57 -4.91 -0.12
C ARG A 116 20.45 -3.84 0.95
N ASN A 117 21.60 -3.44 1.52
CA ASN A 117 21.71 -2.43 2.59
C ASN A 117 20.98 -1.11 2.29
N ALA A 118 21.15 -0.59 1.07
CA ALA A 118 20.56 0.69 0.69
C ALA A 118 19.02 0.67 0.65
N ALA A 119 18.38 -0.50 0.55
CA ALA A 119 16.93 -0.63 0.54
C ALA A 119 16.30 -0.43 1.94
N CYS A 120 16.99 -0.91 2.99
CA CYS A 120 16.53 -0.78 4.37
C CYS A 120 17.09 0.45 5.10
N SER A 121 18.06 1.16 4.51
CA SER A 121 18.67 2.36 5.11
C SER A 121 17.68 3.42 5.60
N PRO A 122 16.57 3.73 4.90
CA PRO A 122 15.59 4.71 5.39
C PRO A 122 14.84 4.28 6.66
N LEU A 123 14.88 2.99 7.02
CA LEU A 123 14.13 2.42 8.15
C LEU A 123 14.95 2.35 9.44
N VAL A 124 16.25 2.59 9.35
CA VAL A 124 17.18 2.49 10.47
C VAL A 124 17.50 3.91 10.95
N PRO A 125 17.17 4.29 12.19
CA PRO A 125 17.60 5.55 12.76
C PRO A 125 19.14 5.65 12.75
N PRO A 126 19.72 6.82 12.46
CA PRO A 126 21.16 6.99 12.58
C PRO A 126 21.59 6.81 14.04
N VAL A 127 22.46 5.83 14.31
CA VAL A 127 22.99 5.57 15.67
C VAL A 127 24.36 6.23 15.91
N GLY A 128 24.82 7.04 14.96
CA GLY A 128 26.17 7.62 14.95
C GLY A 128 26.63 8.08 13.55
N PRO A 129 27.80 8.74 13.47
CA PRO A 129 28.28 9.44 12.27
C PRO A 129 28.75 8.53 11.12
N SER A 130 28.80 7.21 11.32
CA SER A 130 29.33 6.23 10.35
C SER A 130 28.45 4.96 10.24
N ASP A 131 27.20 5.02 10.70
CA ASP A 131 26.36 3.83 10.76
C ASP A 131 25.60 3.63 9.45
N ASN A 132 25.97 2.56 8.75
CA ASN A 132 25.25 2.09 7.58
C ASN A 132 24.27 0.98 8.00
N ALA A 133 23.01 1.11 7.58
CA ALA A 133 22.06 0.03 7.71
C ALA A 133 22.59 -1.21 6.98
N THR A 134 22.56 -2.35 7.68
CA THR A 134 22.94 -3.63 7.09
C THR A 134 21.69 -4.48 6.94
N CYS A 135 21.46 -4.95 5.73
CA CYS A 135 20.43 -5.92 5.44
C CYS A 135 20.92 -7.31 5.88
N TYR A 136 20.38 -7.79 7.00
CA TYR A 136 20.66 -9.13 7.51
C TYR A 136 19.56 -10.10 7.03
N SER A 137 19.91 -10.99 6.11
CA SER A 137 19.03 -12.06 5.60
C SER A 137 19.17 -13.39 6.37
N SER A 138 19.93 -13.40 7.47
CA SER A 138 20.05 -14.54 8.36
C SER A 138 18.77 -14.74 9.19
N VAL A 139 18.54 -15.97 9.64
CA VAL A 139 17.44 -16.34 10.56
C VAL A 139 17.64 -15.80 11.98
N ILE A 140 18.82 -15.27 12.31
CA ILE A 140 19.11 -14.70 13.62
C ILE A 140 18.63 -13.24 13.66
N PRO A 141 17.64 -12.90 14.50
CA PRO A 141 17.13 -11.53 14.58
C PRO A 141 18.14 -10.62 15.30
N VAL A 142 18.64 -9.60 14.60
CA VAL A 142 19.48 -8.54 15.19
C VAL A 142 18.62 -7.34 15.65
N HIS A 143 17.53 -7.05 14.93
CA HIS A 143 16.62 -5.95 15.27
C HIS A 143 15.16 -6.30 14.97
N ARG A 144 14.85 -6.61 13.71
CA ARG A 144 13.59 -7.20 13.25
C ARG A 144 13.90 -8.23 12.18
N ASN A 145 13.18 -9.34 12.21
CA ASN A 145 13.27 -10.38 11.20
C ASN A 145 11.87 -10.58 10.59
N TYR A 146 11.83 -10.67 9.26
CA TYR A 146 10.64 -11.03 8.51
C TYR A 146 10.96 -12.36 7.85
N MET A 147 10.45 -13.44 8.43
CA MET A 147 10.56 -14.78 7.86
C MET A 147 9.32 -15.08 7.04
N GLN A 148 9.54 -15.70 5.88
CA GLN A 148 8.49 -16.21 5.03
C GLN A 148 8.67 -17.71 4.89
N CYS A 149 7.55 -18.43 4.93
CA CYS A 149 7.46 -19.82 4.51
C CYS A 149 6.59 -19.86 3.27
N ASP A 150 7.11 -20.39 2.16
CA ASP A 150 6.28 -20.75 1.02
C ASP A 150 5.57 -22.07 1.37
N VAL A 151 4.26 -22.00 1.58
CA VAL A 151 3.41 -23.15 1.87
C VAL A 151 2.62 -23.48 0.60
N THR A 152 3.22 -24.28 -0.27
CA THR A 152 2.58 -24.83 -1.48
C THR A 152 1.63 -25.97 -1.17
#